data_AF-Q72FB6-F1
#
_entry.id   AF-Q72FB6-F1
#
_cell.length_a   1.000
_cell.length_b   1.000
_cell.length_c   1.000
_cell.angle_alpha   90.00
_cell.angle_beta   90.00
_cell.angle_gamma   90.00
#
_symmetry.space_group_name_H-M   'P 1'
#
loop_
_entity.id
_entity.type
_entity.pdbx_description
1 polymer ?
#
loop_
_entity_poly.entity_id
_entity_poly.type
_entity_poly.pdbx_seq_one_letter_code
_entity_poly.pdbx_strand_id
1 'polypeptide(L)'
;MARFRSLKSDLRTRLESSDWRRELDAIAALSGKETVGPLMSFLLLGGAMKWRAAVALGLCVAGLAEAHREDARVVVRRLMWHMNEESGNIGWGIPEAMAEILASHRGLAEEYHRILISYVRDTDKDNNFCDHAPLRRSCYWAVGRLAQAWPDLARGAGEPLLAGLHDEDAPCRGAAAWALGQLMQAVQAVGATSGQPAGKAHAEAAATLDGDFVRRLSDGLRELFDNDAEVEIFENGEAGTPTVGAIARRVAHLLPSGISI
;
A
#
# COMPACT_ATOMS: atom_id res chain seq x y z
N MET A 1 -30.27 -9.19 12.13
CA MET A 1 -29.81 -7.86 12.60
C MET A 1 -29.05 -7.90 13.93
N ALA A 2 -29.50 -8.63 14.97
CA ALA A 2 -28.81 -8.69 16.26
C ALA A 2 -27.38 -9.27 16.17
N ARG A 3 -27.20 -10.39 15.44
CA ARG A 3 -25.88 -11.03 15.23
C ARG A 3 -24.86 -10.11 14.54
N PHE A 4 -25.27 -9.41 13.48
CA PHE A 4 -24.41 -8.44 12.79
C PHE A 4 -23.99 -7.28 13.71
N ARG A 5 -24.92 -6.73 14.48
CA ARG A 5 -24.61 -5.66 15.45
C ARG A 5 -23.65 -6.13 16.53
N SER A 6 -23.86 -7.34 17.05
CA SER A 6 -22.97 -7.96 18.04
C SER A 6 -21.57 -8.21 17.48
N LEU A 7 -21.46 -8.79 16.28
CA LEU A 7 -20.16 -9.00 15.61
C LEU A 7 -19.44 -7.67 15.35
N LYS A 8 -20.15 -6.67 14.81
CA LYS A 8 -19.57 -5.34 14.59
C LYS A 8 -19.10 -4.71 15.91
N SER A 9 -19.84 -4.85 16.99
CA SER A 9 -19.43 -4.36 18.30
C SER A 9 -18.17 -5.08 18.82
N ASP A 10 -18.13 -6.41 18.71
CA ASP A 10 -16.97 -7.21 19.14
C ASP A 10 -15.70 -6.85 18.36
N LEU A 11 -15.79 -6.81 17.02
CA LEU A 11 -14.68 -6.41 16.15
C LEU A 11 -14.18 -5.00 16.48
N ARG A 12 -15.09 -4.07 16.77
CA ARG A 12 -14.73 -2.71 17.16
C ARG A 12 -13.91 -2.71 18.46
N THR A 13 -14.42 -3.38 19.50
CA THR A 13 -13.73 -3.46 20.79
C THR A 13 -12.33 -4.07 20.67
N ARG A 14 -12.18 -5.13 19.89
CA ARG A 14 -10.87 -5.76 19.65
C ARG A 14 -9.90 -4.84 18.94
N LEU A 15 -10.35 -4.13 17.90
CA LEU A 15 -9.50 -3.19 17.14
C LEU A 15 -9.21 -1.90 17.89
N GLU A 16 -10.03 -1.49 18.86
CA GLU A 16 -9.76 -0.32 19.73
C GLU A 16 -8.76 -0.65 20.86
N SER A 17 -8.54 -1.93 21.17
CA SER A 17 -7.54 -2.37 22.16
C SER A 17 -6.14 -1.82 21.89
N SER A 18 -5.37 -1.54 22.94
CA SER A 18 -3.94 -1.21 22.81
C SER A 18 -3.15 -2.36 22.20
N ASP A 19 -3.55 -3.60 22.51
CA ASP A 19 -2.93 -4.84 22.03
C ASP A 19 -3.68 -5.44 20.84
N TRP A 20 -4.35 -4.62 20.02
CA TRP A 20 -5.17 -5.06 18.87
C TRP A 20 -4.46 -6.06 17.95
N ARG A 21 -3.12 -6.00 17.84
CA ARG A 21 -2.32 -6.95 17.05
C ARG A 21 -2.46 -8.38 17.54
N ARG A 22 -2.59 -8.61 18.85
CA ARG A 22 -2.80 -9.95 19.45
C ARG A 22 -4.19 -10.50 19.13
N GLU A 23 -5.15 -9.62 18.82
CA GLU A 23 -6.51 -10.00 18.46
C GLU A 23 -6.64 -10.42 17.00
N LEU A 24 -5.63 -10.16 16.15
CA LEU A 24 -5.73 -10.37 14.71
C LEU A 24 -5.96 -11.84 14.33
N ASP A 25 -5.26 -12.78 14.96
CA ASP A 25 -5.45 -14.20 14.70
C ASP A 25 -6.86 -14.65 15.11
N ALA A 26 -7.36 -14.14 16.24
CA ALA A 26 -8.72 -14.42 16.70
C ALA A 26 -9.76 -13.84 15.75
N ILE A 27 -9.57 -12.60 15.26
CA ILE A 27 -10.44 -11.97 14.26
C ILE A 27 -10.40 -12.75 12.94
N ALA A 28 -9.21 -13.14 12.48
CA ALA A 28 -9.03 -13.93 11.27
C ALA A 28 -9.67 -15.32 11.40
N ALA A 29 -9.67 -15.94 12.59
CA ALA A 29 -10.35 -17.21 12.85
C ALA A 29 -11.88 -17.09 12.80
N LEU A 30 -12.45 -15.89 12.95
CA LEU A 30 -13.88 -15.64 12.67
C LEU A 30 -14.18 -15.63 11.16
N SER A 31 -13.19 -15.94 10.30
CA SER A 31 -13.23 -15.82 8.84
C SER A 31 -14.50 -16.42 8.22
N GLY A 32 -15.36 -15.52 7.82
CA GLY A 32 -16.48 -15.74 6.93
C GLY A 32 -16.84 -14.42 6.26
N LYS A 33 -17.68 -14.48 5.21
CA LYS A 33 -18.17 -13.28 4.50
C LYS A 33 -18.78 -12.22 5.44
N GLU A 34 -19.18 -12.63 6.64
CA GLU A 34 -19.80 -11.79 7.67
C GLU A 34 -18.87 -10.72 8.26
N THR A 35 -17.55 -10.93 8.31
CA THR A 35 -16.59 -9.94 8.89
C THR A 35 -16.24 -8.81 7.92
N VAL A 36 -16.35 -9.06 6.61
CA VAL A 36 -16.01 -8.10 5.55
C VAL A 36 -16.82 -6.81 5.67
N GLY A 37 -18.15 -6.92 5.82
CA GLY A 37 -19.03 -5.75 5.90
C GLY A 37 -18.72 -4.81 7.07
N PRO A 38 -18.65 -5.32 8.32
CA PRO A 38 -18.23 -4.53 9.48
C PRO A 38 -16.86 -3.86 9.32
N LEU A 39 -15.84 -4.61 8.88
CA LEU A 39 -14.48 -4.10 8.70
C LEU A 39 -14.42 -3.00 7.64
N MET A 40 -15.10 -3.18 6.49
CA MET A 40 -15.24 -2.13 5.48
C MET A 40 -15.87 -0.87 6.06
N SER A 41 -16.86 -0.98 6.96
CA SER A 41 -17.49 0.19 7.57
C SER A 41 -16.57 0.94 8.55
N PHE A 42 -15.52 0.30 9.05
CA PHE A 42 -14.53 0.92 9.95
C PHE A 42 -13.46 1.71 9.20
N LEU A 43 -13.23 1.42 7.92
CA LEU A 43 -12.37 2.22 7.05
C LEU A 43 -12.80 3.70 7.04
N LEU A 44 -14.12 3.93 7.08
CA LEU A 44 -14.73 5.25 7.08
C LEU A 44 -14.59 6.02 8.41
N LEU A 45 -14.12 5.38 9.48
CA LEU A 45 -13.92 6.05 10.77
C LEU A 45 -12.62 6.87 10.82
N GLY A 46 -11.70 6.65 9.86
CA GLY A 46 -10.42 7.36 9.81
C GLY A 46 -9.46 7.00 10.95
N GLY A 47 -8.37 7.76 11.04
CA GLY A 47 -7.33 7.60 12.06
C GLY A 47 -6.81 6.17 12.21
N ALA A 48 -6.45 5.80 13.44
CA ALA A 48 -5.93 4.46 13.74
C ALA A 48 -6.93 3.35 13.37
N MET A 49 -8.24 3.61 13.48
CA MET A 49 -9.27 2.61 13.21
C MET A 49 -9.28 2.19 11.73
N LYS A 50 -9.09 3.13 10.80
CA LYS A 50 -8.94 2.85 9.37
C LYS A 50 -7.83 1.81 9.12
N TRP A 51 -6.64 2.08 9.64
CA TRP A 51 -5.46 1.23 9.43
C TRP A 51 -5.63 -0.15 10.04
N ARG A 52 -6.09 -0.23 11.29
CA ARG A 52 -6.33 -1.50 11.99
C ARG A 52 -7.40 -2.34 11.28
N ALA A 53 -8.46 -1.70 10.78
CA ALA A 53 -9.50 -2.37 10.00
C ALA A 53 -8.98 -2.87 8.65
N ALA A 54 -8.13 -2.12 7.96
CA ALA A 54 -7.50 -2.56 6.71
C ALA A 54 -6.65 -3.82 6.92
N VAL A 55 -5.80 -3.83 7.96
CA VAL A 55 -4.97 -5.01 8.32
C VAL A 55 -5.85 -6.21 8.64
N ALA A 56 -6.86 -6.04 9.51
CA ALA A 56 -7.77 -7.13 9.87
C ALA A 56 -8.58 -7.65 8.67
N LEU A 57 -8.98 -6.75 7.76
CA LEU A 57 -9.67 -7.12 6.52
C LEU A 57 -8.76 -7.92 5.60
N GLY A 58 -7.49 -7.54 5.48
CA GLY A 58 -6.48 -8.28 4.73
C GLY A 58 -6.38 -9.75 5.16
N LEU A 59 -6.24 -9.99 6.46
CA LEU A 59 -6.17 -11.34 7.03
C LEU A 59 -7.48 -12.12 6.86
N CYS A 60 -8.64 -11.49 7.10
CA CYS A 60 -9.94 -12.14 6.91
C CYS A 60 -10.15 -12.56 5.44
N VAL A 61 -9.78 -11.71 4.49
CA VAL A 61 -9.94 -12.00 3.06
C VAL A 61 -8.91 -13.01 2.57
N ALA A 62 -7.71 -13.02 3.13
CA ALA A 62 -6.74 -14.10 2.87
C ALA A 62 -7.28 -15.46 3.31
N GLY A 63 -7.86 -15.56 4.51
CA GLY A 63 -8.53 -16.79 4.98
C GLY A 63 -9.71 -17.21 4.09
N LEU A 64 -10.50 -16.24 3.60
CA LEU A 64 -11.54 -16.49 2.59
C LEU A 64 -10.95 -17.03 1.28
N ALA A 65 -9.79 -16.52 0.86
CA ALA A 65 -9.16 -16.92 -0.38
C ALA A 65 -8.61 -18.35 -0.35
N GLU A 66 -8.06 -18.77 0.79
CA GLU A 66 -7.61 -20.14 1.04
C GLU A 66 -8.76 -21.14 1.03
N ALA A 67 -9.92 -20.76 1.59
CA ALA A 67 -11.11 -21.61 1.58
C ALA A 67 -11.82 -21.64 0.21
N HIS A 68 -12.02 -20.47 -0.40
CA HIS A 68 -12.71 -20.32 -1.68
C HIS A 68 -12.35 -18.99 -2.36
N ARG A 69 -11.28 -19.00 -3.18
CA ARG A 69 -10.71 -17.81 -3.84
C ARG A 69 -11.72 -16.89 -4.53
N GLU A 70 -12.76 -17.43 -5.15
CA GLU A 70 -13.77 -16.61 -5.83
C GLU A 70 -14.52 -15.66 -4.86
N ASP A 71 -14.70 -16.07 -3.61
CA ASP A 71 -15.33 -15.22 -2.60
C ASP A 71 -14.46 -14.02 -2.24
N ALA A 72 -13.14 -14.23 -2.16
CA ALA A 72 -12.19 -13.13 -1.99
C ALA A 72 -12.14 -12.20 -3.20
N ARG A 73 -12.24 -12.74 -4.44
CA ARG A 73 -12.34 -11.92 -5.65
C ARG A 73 -13.58 -11.04 -5.67
N VAL A 74 -14.72 -11.52 -5.15
CA VAL A 74 -15.92 -10.67 -4.98
C VAL A 74 -15.61 -9.46 -4.11
N VAL A 75 -14.85 -9.65 -3.02
CA VAL A 75 -14.43 -8.54 -2.14
C VAL A 75 -13.51 -7.57 -2.89
N VAL A 76 -12.47 -8.07 -3.58
CA VAL A 76 -11.55 -7.21 -4.34
C VAL A 76 -12.27 -6.44 -5.45
N ARG A 77 -13.17 -7.08 -6.20
CA ARG A 77 -14.00 -6.41 -7.22
C ARG A 77 -14.89 -5.32 -6.61
N ARG A 78 -15.42 -5.55 -5.40
CA ARG A 78 -16.17 -4.52 -4.68
C ARG A 78 -15.28 -3.32 -4.31
N LEU A 79 -14.05 -3.55 -3.87
CA LEU A 79 -13.08 -2.47 -3.61
C LEU A 79 -12.75 -1.70 -4.89
N MET A 80 -12.54 -2.40 -6.01
CA MET A 80 -12.32 -1.76 -7.31
C MET A 80 -13.51 -0.89 -7.74
N TRP A 81 -14.74 -1.36 -7.53
CA TRP A 81 -15.93 -0.53 -7.79
C TRP A 81 -15.93 0.74 -6.93
N HIS A 82 -15.52 0.68 -5.66
CA HIS A 82 -15.39 1.88 -4.82
C HIS A 82 -14.26 2.83 -5.25
N MET A 83 -13.30 2.36 -6.04
CA MET A 83 -12.27 3.20 -6.67
C MET A 83 -12.74 3.83 -7.99
N ASN A 84 -13.84 3.33 -8.56
CA ASN A 84 -14.42 3.89 -9.78
C ASN A 84 -15.17 5.18 -9.47
N GLU A 85 -14.97 6.21 -10.30
CA GLU A 85 -15.64 7.50 -10.21
C GLU A 85 -17.16 7.38 -10.35
N GLU A 86 -17.62 6.41 -11.15
CA GLU A 86 -19.05 6.12 -11.36
C GLU A 86 -19.76 5.60 -10.09
N SER A 87 -19.00 5.23 -9.05
CA SER A 87 -19.57 4.70 -7.80
C SER A 87 -20.31 5.72 -6.95
N GLY A 88 -20.13 7.02 -7.26
CA GLY A 88 -20.76 8.14 -6.56
C GLY A 88 -20.30 8.33 -5.11
N ASN A 89 -19.25 7.62 -4.67
CA ASN A 89 -18.65 7.76 -3.34
C ASN A 89 -17.14 7.88 -3.46
N ILE A 90 -16.52 8.62 -2.53
CA ILE A 90 -15.05 8.63 -2.42
C ILE A 90 -14.61 7.35 -1.71
N GLY A 91 -13.68 6.62 -2.30
CA GLY A 91 -13.14 5.34 -1.82
C GLY A 91 -12.27 5.43 -0.54
N TRP A 92 -12.71 6.12 0.51
CA TRP A 92 -11.94 6.30 1.74
C TRP A 92 -11.52 4.97 2.38
N GLY A 93 -10.22 4.80 2.59
CA GLY A 93 -9.63 3.58 3.18
C GLY A 93 -9.60 2.36 2.23
N ILE A 94 -10.08 2.51 1.00
CA ILE A 94 -10.14 1.42 0.01
C ILE A 94 -8.74 1.06 -0.51
N PRO A 95 -7.84 2.00 -0.85
CA PRO A 95 -6.48 1.64 -1.23
C PRO A 95 -5.73 0.89 -0.13
N GLU A 96 -5.88 1.33 1.14
CA GLU A 96 -5.29 0.68 2.30
C GLU A 96 -5.80 -0.76 2.45
N ALA A 97 -7.12 -0.94 2.39
CA ALA A 97 -7.75 -2.26 2.44
C ALA A 97 -7.30 -3.16 1.29
N MET A 98 -7.25 -2.63 0.06
CA MET A 98 -6.82 -3.38 -1.11
C MET A 98 -5.35 -3.83 -0.95
N ALA A 99 -4.46 -2.93 -0.54
CA ALA A 99 -3.06 -3.29 -0.29
C ALA A 99 -2.87 -4.33 0.81
N GLU A 100 -3.59 -4.23 1.93
CA GLU A 100 -3.48 -5.23 3.00
C GLU A 100 -4.01 -6.61 2.57
N ILE A 101 -5.06 -6.65 1.73
CA ILE A 101 -5.53 -7.90 1.12
C ILE A 101 -4.45 -8.50 0.21
N LEU A 102 -3.88 -7.70 -0.70
CA LEU A 102 -2.85 -8.19 -1.62
C LEU A 102 -1.59 -8.63 -0.85
N ALA A 103 -1.18 -7.87 0.15
CA ALA A 103 -0.04 -8.20 0.99
C ALA A 103 -0.25 -9.48 1.82
N SER A 104 -1.49 -9.79 2.20
CA SER A 104 -1.81 -10.98 2.99
C SER A 104 -1.99 -12.25 2.16
N HIS A 105 -2.15 -12.15 0.84
CA HIS A 105 -2.37 -13.33 -0.01
C HIS A 105 -1.76 -13.19 -1.41
N ARG A 106 -0.63 -13.88 -1.65
CA ARG A 106 0.17 -13.81 -2.89
C ARG A 106 -0.65 -14.09 -4.16
N GLY A 107 -1.54 -15.08 -4.14
CA GLY A 107 -2.35 -15.42 -5.32
C GLY A 107 -3.36 -14.34 -5.72
N LEU A 108 -3.79 -13.49 -4.78
CA LEU A 108 -4.62 -12.31 -5.10
C LEU A 108 -3.74 -11.18 -5.60
N ALA A 109 -2.55 -11.02 -5.01
CA ALA A 109 -1.57 -10.05 -5.49
C ALA A 109 -1.20 -10.30 -6.97
N GLU A 110 -1.05 -11.56 -7.40
CA GLU A 110 -0.80 -11.90 -8.82
C GLU A 110 -1.88 -11.37 -9.74
N GLU A 111 -3.13 -11.53 -9.34
CA GLU A 111 -4.29 -11.16 -10.15
C GLU A 111 -4.51 -9.64 -10.18
N TYR A 112 -4.20 -8.94 -9.09
CA TYR A 112 -4.65 -7.55 -8.88
C TYR A 112 -3.54 -6.49 -8.71
N HIS A 113 -2.26 -6.86 -8.57
CA HIS A 113 -1.18 -5.88 -8.37
C HIS A 113 -1.11 -4.82 -9.49
N ARG A 114 -1.34 -5.22 -10.75
CA ARG A 114 -1.31 -4.30 -11.90
C ARG A 114 -2.41 -3.24 -11.81
N ILE A 115 -3.58 -3.63 -11.31
CA ILE A 115 -4.70 -2.71 -11.08
C ILE A 115 -4.34 -1.75 -9.94
N LEU A 116 -3.77 -2.24 -8.83
CA LEU A 116 -3.33 -1.37 -7.75
C LEU A 116 -2.31 -0.32 -8.22
N ILE A 117 -1.30 -0.75 -9.00
CA ILE A 117 -0.28 0.15 -9.57
C ILE A 117 -0.91 1.12 -10.59
N SER A 118 -1.98 0.73 -11.27
CA SER A 118 -2.62 1.62 -12.26
C SER A 118 -3.24 2.87 -11.64
N TYR A 119 -3.60 2.86 -10.35
CA TYR A 119 -4.15 4.05 -9.67
C TYR A 119 -3.14 5.19 -9.45
N VAL A 120 -1.84 4.91 -9.57
CA VAL A 120 -0.77 5.92 -9.46
C VAL A 120 -0.04 6.14 -10.78
N ARG A 121 -0.52 5.53 -11.86
CA ARG A 121 0.09 5.63 -13.19
C ARG A 121 -0.68 6.66 -14.01
N ASP A 122 -0.18 7.88 -13.99
CA ASP A 122 -0.64 8.95 -14.87
C ASP A 122 -0.08 8.73 -16.29
N THR A 123 -0.95 8.67 -17.29
CA THR A 123 -0.57 8.52 -18.70
C THR A 123 -1.50 9.35 -19.59
N ASP A 124 -1.04 9.82 -20.74
CA ASP A 124 -1.86 10.56 -21.73
C ASP A 124 -2.98 9.74 -22.40
N LYS A 125 -3.34 8.57 -21.87
CA LYS A 125 -4.37 7.66 -22.37
C LYS A 125 -5.37 7.36 -21.27
N ASP A 126 -6.52 6.78 -21.65
CA ASP A 126 -7.48 6.21 -20.69
C ASP A 126 -6.74 5.32 -19.69
N ASN A 127 -6.79 5.74 -18.43
CA ASN A 127 -6.05 5.15 -17.33
C ASN A 127 -6.95 5.10 -16.09
N ASN A 128 -6.46 4.46 -15.03
CA ASN A 128 -7.17 4.41 -13.74
C ASN A 128 -6.57 5.39 -12.73
N PHE A 129 -5.81 6.40 -13.17
CA PHE A 129 -5.13 7.32 -12.29
C PHE A 129 -6.14 7.96 -11.33
N CYS A 130 -5.77 8.03 -10.05
CA CYS A 130 -6.67 8.54 -9.04
C CYS A 130 -6.61 10.07 -9.01
N ASP A 131 -7.57 10.75 -9.63
CA ASP A 131 -7.58 12.22 -9.72
C ASP A 131 -7.72 12.92 -8.37
N HIS A 132 -8.44 12.30 -7.42
CA HIS A 132 -8.67 12.88 -6.10
C HIS A 132 -7.42 12.77 -5.21
N ALA A 133 -6.67 13.87 -5.05
CA ALA A 133 -5.37 13.90 -4.36
C ALA A 133 -5.35 13.20 -2.98
N PRO A 134 -6.27 13.46 -2.03
CA PRO A 134 -6.28 12.73 -0.75
C PRO A 134 -6.38 11.20 -0.89
N LEU A 135 -7.09 10.71 -1.91
CA LEU A 135 -7.23 9.27 -2.17
C LEU A 135 -6.00 8.72 -2.92
N ARG A 136 -5.41 9.53 -3.80
CA ARG A 136 -4.15 9.22 -4.50
C ARG A 136 -2.98 9.04 -3.53
N ARG A 137 -2.91 9.82 -2.44
CA ARG A 137 -1.96 9.60 -1.32
C ARG A 137 -2.04 8.17 -0.79
N SER A 138 -3.26 7.69 -0.53
CA SER A 138 -3.50 6.31 -0.10
C SER A 138 -3.12 5.28 -1.16
N CYS A 139 -3.26 5.61 -2.46
CA CYS A 139 -2.81 4.74 -3.55
C CYS A 139 -1.29 4.59 -3.58
N TYR A 140 -0.53 5.69 -3.38
CA TYR A 140 0.93 5.62 -3.24
C TYR A 140 1.35 4.75 -2.04
N TRP A 141 0.73 4.96 -0.87
CA TRP A 141 0.98 4.11 0.30
C TRP A 141 0.67 2.62 -0.01
N ALA A 142 -0.45 2.35 -0.69
CA ALA A 142 -0.87 1.01 -1.05
C ALA A 142 0.17 0.29 -1.94
N VAL A 143 0.79 1.01 -2.88
CA VAL A 143 1.88 0.48 -3.71
C VAL A 143 3.14 0.21 -2.89
N GLY A 144 3.51 1.09 -1.97
CA GLY A 144 4.64 0.84 -1.05
C GLY A 144 4.41 -0.38 -0.16
N ARG A 145 3.18 -0.57 0.34
CA ARG A 145 2.78 -1.75 1.12
C ARG A 145 2.84 -3.04 0.30
N LEU A 146 2.45 -2.99 -0.98
CA LEU A 146 2.64 -4.09 -1.93
C LEU A 146 4.13 -4.42 -2.09
N ALA A 147 4.99 -3.42 -2.23
CA ALA A 147 6.43 -3.63 -2.39
C ALA A 147 7.08 -4.28 -1.16
N GLN A 148 6.62 -3.94 0.05
CA GLN A 148 7.06 -4.61 1.28
C GLN A 148 6.72 -6.10 1.29
N ALA A 149 5.54 -6.47 0.80
CA ALA A 149 5.10 -7.87 0.80
C ALA A 149 5.67 -8.67 -0.38
N TRP A 150 5.59 -8.10 -1.59
CA TRP A 150 5.86 -8.78 -2.86
C TRP A 150 6.70 -7.89 -3.79
N PRO A 151 8.02 -7.78 -3.54
CA PRO A 151 8.93 -6.91 -4.30
C PRO A 151 8.88 -7.15 -5.81
N ASP A 152 8.75 -8.41 -6.21
CA ASP A 152 8.69 -8.86 -7.59
C ASP A 152 7.43 -8.39 -8.32
N LEU A 153 6.29 -8.31 -7.61
CA LEU A 153 5.02 -7.80 -8.15
C LEU A 153 4.97 -6.27 -8.20
N ALA A 154 5.72 -5.58 -7.34
CA ALA A 154 5.78 -4.13 -7.30
C ALA A 154 6.73 -3.51 -8.35
N ARG A 155 7.48 -4.34 -9.10
CA ARG A 155 8.52 -3.90 -10.05
C ARG A 155 8.05 -2.84 -11.04
N GLY A 156 6.82 -2.99 -11.57
CA GLY A 156 6.25 -2.06 -12.55
C GLY A 156 5.87 -0.68 -11.98
N ALA A 157 6.05 -0.44 -10.68
CA ALA A 157 5.68 0.81 -10.01
C ALA A 157 6.79 1.88 -10.03
N GLY A 158 8.05 1.54 -10.35
CA GLY A 158 9.16 2.49 -10.28
C GLY A 158 8.91 3.80 -11.02
N GLU A 159 8.63 3.74 -12.33
CA GLU A 159 8.34 4.94 -13.15
C GLU A 159 7.11 5.74 -12.66
N PRO A 160 5.93 5.11 -12.41
CA PRO A 160 4.80 5.81 -11.79
C PRO A 160 5.15 6.53 -10.48
N LEU A 161 5.93 5.89 -9.61
CA LEU A 161 6.31 6.49 -8.34
C LEU A 161 7.32 7.64 -8.51
N LEU A 162 8.25 7.55 -9.47
CA LEU A 162 9.13 8.65 -9.83
C LEU A 162 8.34 9.86 -10.33
N ALA A 163 7.35 9.65 -11.19
CA ALA A 163 6.45 10.72 -11.63
C ALA A 163 5.71 11.35 -10.42
N GLY A 164 5.30 10.53 -9.45
CA GLY A 164 4.67 10.99 -8.21
C GLY A 164 5.55 11.90 -7.32
N LEU A 165 6.88 11.92 -7.49
CA LEU A 165 7.73 12.91 -6.81
C LEU A 165 7.47 14.34 -7.28
N HIS A 166 6.84 14.51 -8.44
CA HIS A 166 6.46 15.79 -9.03
C HIS A 166 4.93 16.03 -9.01
N ASP A 167 4.18 15.26 -8.22
CA ASP A 167 2.73 15.46 -8.02
C ASP A 167 2.43 16.90 -7.54
N GLU A 168 1.33 17.48 -8.03
CA GLU A 168 0.89 18.82 -7.64
C GLU A 168 0.60 18.93 -6.13
N ASP A 169 0.19 17.83 -5.51
CA ASP A 169 -0.12 17.77 -4.09
C ASP A 169 1.12 17.38 -3.27
N ALA A 170 1.54 18.25 -2.36
CA ALA A 170 2.77 18.03 -1.59
C ALA A 170 2.75 16.72 -0.77
N PRO A 171 1.67 16.36 -0.05
CA PRO A 171 1.59 15.06 0.62
C PRO A 171 1.63 13.85 -0.34
N CYS A 172 1.08 13.95 -1.57
CA CYS A 172 1.24 12.90 -2.59
C CYS A 172 2.72 12.66 -2.90
N ARG A 173 3.53 13.71 -3.06
CA ARG A 173 4.98 13.58 -3.27
C ARG A 173 5.67 12.84 -2.12
N GLY A 174 5.27 13.14 -0.88
CA GLY A 174 5.75 12.42 0.30
C GLY A 174 5.36 10.94 0.31
N ALA A 175 4.11 10.61 -0.02
CA ALA A 175 3.65 9.23 -0.13
C ALA A 175 4.36 8.45 -1.25
N ALA A 176 4.60 9.09 -2.40
CA ALA A 176 5.37 8.52 -3.50
C ALA A 176 6.84 8.27 -3.10
N ALA A 177 7.48 9.24 -2.45
CA ALA A 177 8.83 9.09 -1.91
C ALA A 177 8.90 7.92 -0.90
N TRP A 178 7.93 7.83 0.01
CA TRP A 178 7.86 6.70 0.96
C TRP A 178 7.76 5.37 0.21
N ALA A 179 6.86 5.26 -0.77
CA ALA A 179 6.68 4.03 -1.56
C ALA A 179 7.94 3.63 -2.34
N LEU A 180 8.68 4.60 -2.89
CA LEU A 180 10.00 4.38 -3.51
C LEU A 180 11.00 3.81 -2.51
N GLY A 181 11.04 4.35 -1.30
CA GLY A 181 11.87 3.82 -0.22
C GLY A 181 11.56 2.36 0.11
N GLN A 182 10.28 1.98 0.12
CA GLN A 182 9.89 0.59 0.36
C GLN A 182 10.31 -0.31 -0.81
N LEU A 183 10.13 0.15 -2.05
CA LEU A 183 10.58 -0.57 -3.25
C LEU A 183 12.09 -0.80 -3.26
N MET A 184 12.88 0.22 -2.88
CA MET A 184 14.34 0.10 -2.79
C MET A 184 14.78 -0.90 -1.73
N GLN A 185 14.25 -0.80 -0.51
CA GLN A 185 14.58 -1.73 0.58
C GLN A 185 14.23 -3.17 0.19
N ALA A 186 13.07 -3.35 -0.43
CA ALA A 186 12.59 -4.62 -0.94
C ALA A 186 13.55 -5.24 -1.98
N VAL A 187 14.01 -4.45 -2.95
CA VAL A 187 14.98 -4.91 -3.97
C VAL A 187 16.35 -5.23 -3.33
N GLN A 188 16.83 -4.40 -2.40
CA GLN A 188 18.10 -4.63 -1.70
C GLN A 188 18.08 -5.89 -0.84
N ALA A 189 16.98 -6.17 -0.14
CA ALA A 189 16.81 -7.38 0.68
C ALA A 189 16.82 -8.68 -0.15
N VAL A 190 16.21 -8.65 -1.35
CA VAL A 190 16.27 -9.77 -2.30
C VAL A 190 17.69 -10.00 -2.79
N GLY A 191 18.47 -8.94 -3.02
CA GLY A 191 19.87 -9.05 -3.42
C GLY A 191 20.76 -9.70 -2.34
N ALA A 192 20.60 -9.26 -1.08
CA ALA A 192 21.42 -9.73 0.04
C ALA A 192 21.20 -11.21 0.43
N THR A 193 20.02 -11.76 0.15
CA THR A 193 19.66 -13.15 0.49
C THR A 193 20.14 -14.18 -0.53
N SER A 194 20.60 -13.75 -1.72
CA SER A 194 21.00 -14.62 -2.82
C SER A 194 22.52 -14.85 -2.89
N GLY A 195 23.05 -15.73 -2.04
CA GLY A 195 24.42 -16.28 -2.16
C GLY A 195 24.59 -17.32 -3.29
N GLN A 196 23.68 -17.37 -4.27
CA GLN A 196 23.67 -18.30 -5.41
C GLN A 196 23.54 -17.50 -6.73
N PRO A 197 24.06 -18.02 -7.86
CA PRO A 197 24.10 -17.27 -9.11
C PRO A 197 22.69 -16.83 -9.51
N ALA A 198 22.54 -15.52 -9.71
CA ALA A 198 21.29 -14.82 -9.98
C ALA A 198 20.42 -15.55 -11.01
N GLY A 199 19.27 -16.09 -10.56
CA GLY A 199 18.19 -16.45 -11.47
C GLY A 199 17.64 -15.20 -12.19
N LYS A 200 16.91 -15.38 -13.30
CA LYS A 200 16.30 -14.29 -14.08
C LYS A 200 15.60 -13.22 -13.22
N ALA A 201 14.95 -13.62 -12.14
CA ALA A 201 14.24 -12.72 -11.23
C ALA A 201 15.16 -11.69 -10.53
N HIS A 202 16.41 -12.04 -10.21
CA HIS A 202 17.38 -11.14 -9.56
C HIS A 202 18.00 -10.17 -10.58
N ALA A 203 18.34 -10.64 -11.78
CA ALA A 203 18.85 -9.79 -12.87
C ALA A 203 17.82 -8.74 -13.31
N GLU A 204 16.53 -9.09 -13.30
CA GLU A 204 15.45 -8.17 -13.67
C GLU A 204 15.00 -7.25 -12.52
N ALA A 205 15.14 -7.66 -11.25
CA ALA A 205 14.90 -6.77 -10.10
C ALA A 205 15.98 -5.67 -10.02
N ALA A 206 17.25 -6.02 -10.27
CA ALA A 206 18.34 -5.05 -10.38
C ALA A 206 18.16 -4.07 -11.55
N ALA A 207 17.50 -4.49 -12.64
CA ALA A 207 17.19 -3.62 -13.79
C ALA A 207 16.19 -2.50 -13.47
N THR A 208 15.47 -2.55 -12.34
CA THR A 208 14.51 -1.51 -11.93
C THR A 208 15.20 -0.31 -11.27
N LEU A 209 16.43 -0.48 -10.81
CA LEU A 209 17.24 0.56 -10.15
C LEU A 209 18.52 0.82 -10.97
N ASP A 210 18.36 1.05 -12.27
CA ASP A 210 19.49 1.42 -13.11
C ASP A 210 20.05 2.81 -12.74
N GLY A 211 21.21 3.17 -13.29
CA GLY A 211 21.88 4.43 -12.95
C GLY A 211 21.04 5.67 -13.28
N ASP A 212 20.18 5.63 -14.31
CA ASP A 212 19.31 6.76 -14.65
C ASP A 212 18.15 6.89 -13.67
N PHE A 213 17.53 5.76 -13.31
CA PHE A 213 16.49 5.70 -12.30
C PHE A 213 16.98 6.28 -10.97
N VAL A 214 18.15 5.83 -10.49
CA VAL A 214 18.71 6.27 -9.21
C VAL A 214 19.08 7.75 -9.24
N ARG A 215 19.57 8.27 -10.38
CA ARG A 215 19.83 9.70 -10.55
C ARG A 215 18.54 10.53 -10.49
N ARG A 216 17.51 10.15 -11.25
CA ARG A 216 16.20 10.84 -11.25
C ARG A 216 15.55 10.81 -9.87
N LEU A 217 15.64 9.67 -9.18
CA LEU A 217 15.20 9.54 -7.80
C LEU A 217 15.94 10.52 -6.88
N SER A 218 17.28 10.54 -6.96
CA SER A 218 18.09 11.45 -6.15
C SER A 218 17.73 12.92 -6.39
N ASP A 219 17.56 13.32 -7.64
CA ASP A 219 17.21 14.69 -8.01
C ASP A 219 15.82 15.07 -7.47
N GLY A 220 14.82 14.20 -7.68
CA GLY A 220 13.46 14.42 -7.17
C GLY A 220 13.38 14.45 -5.63
N LEU A 221 14.16 13.62 -4.93
CA LEU A 221 14.20 13.65 -3.46
C LEU A 221 14.78 14.96 -2.92
N ARG A 222 15.82 15.52 -3.54
CA ARG A 222 16.43 16.79 -3.10
C ARG A 222 15.43 17.94 -3.13
N GLU A 223 14.57 17.99 -4.16
CA GLU A 223 13.52 19.01 -4.28
C GLU A 223 12.50 18.98 -3.12
N LEU A 224 12.43 17.86 -2.40
CA LEU A 224 11.47 17.66 -1.31
C LEU A 224 12.02 17.99 0.08
N PHE A 225 13.32 18.22 0.26
CA PHE A 225 13.93 18.29 1.59
C PHE A 225 13.38 19.39 2.48
N ASP A 226 13.10 20.56 1.92
CA ASP A 226 12.58 21.70 2.69
C ASP A 226 11.03 21.72 2.71
N ASN A 227 10.39 20.61 2.35
CA ASN A 227 8.94 20.52 2.33
C ASN A 227 8.37 20.08 3.69
N ASP A 228 7.71 21.02 4.36
CA ASP A 228 7.09 20.83 5.69
C ASP A 228 5.65 20.29 5.64
N ALA A 229 5.10 20.00 4.45
CA ALA A 229 3.76 19.40 4.38
C ALA A 229 3.76 18.02 5.05
N GLU A 230 2.72 17.73 5.81
CA GLU A 230 2.57 16.44 6.51
C GLU A 230 1.82 15.43 5.64
N VAL A 231 2.20 14.17 5.77
CA VAL A 231 1.51 13.04 5.13
C VAL A 231 1.29 11.93 6.15
N GLU A 232 0.07 11.39 6.20
CA GLU A 232 -0.24 10.23 7.04
C GLU A 232 0.42 8.98 6.44
N ILE A 233 1.27 8.32 7.21
CA ILE A 233 1.94 7.07 6.84
C ILE A 233 1.70 6.04 7.95
N PHE A 234 1.27 4.84 7.56
CA PHE A 234 1.20 3.69 8.45
C PHE A 234 2.37 2.76 8.21
N GLU A 235 3.19 2.56 9.24
CA GLU A 235 4.39 1.74 9.16
C GLU A 235 4.60 1.04 10.51
N ASN A 236 5.03 -0.22 10.48
CA ASN A 236 5.25 -1.03 11.68
C ASN A 236 4.01 -1.12 12.61
N GLY A 237 2.82 -0.95 12.05
CA GLY A 237 1.53 -1.00 12.74
C GLY A 237 1.17 0.26 13.54
N GLU A 238 1.87 1.37 13.31
CA GLU A 238 1.57 2.67 13.89
C GLU A 238 1.36 3.70 12.77
N ALA A 239 0.40 4.60 12.99
CA ALA A 239 0.16 5.73 12.10
C ALA A 239 0.98 6.92 12.60
N GLY A 240 1.74 7.53 11.71
CA GLY A 240 2.49 8.77 11.97
C GLY A 240 2.20 9.81 10.89
N THR A 241 2.58 11.05 11.18
CA THR A 241 2.43 12.21 10.27
C THR A 241 3.78 12.88 10.02
N PRO A 242 4.77 12.18 9.43
CA PRO A 242 6.04 12.80 9.07
C PRO A 242 5.86 13.90 8.01
N THR A 243 6.79 14.85 7.96
CA THR A 243 6.85 15.79 6.85
C THR A 243 7.38 15.12 5.59
N VAL A 244 6.98 15.65 4.42
CA VAL A 244 7.47 15.23 3.11
C VAL A 244 9.01 15.27 3.07
N GLY A 245 9.63 16.33 3.59
CA GLY A 245 11.09 16.43 3.66
C GLY A 245 11.76 15.42 4.59
N ALA A 246 11.11 15.07 5.70
CA ALA A 246 11.60 14.02 6.59
C ALA A 246 11.60 12.65 5.91
N ILE A 247 10.54 12.32 5.17
CA ILE A 247 10.49 11.10 4.35
C ILE A 247 11.60 11.13 3.29
N ALA A 248 11.72 12.23 2.55
CA ALA A 248 12.69 12.33 1.46
C ALA A 248 14.13 12.12 1.94
N ARG A 249 14.52 12.74 3.06
CA ARG A 249 15.83 12.51 3.71
C ARG A 249 16.02 11.06 4.15
N ARG A 250 14.98 10.42 4.70
CA ARG A 250 15.04 9.01 5.09
C ARG A 250 15.30 8.10 3.90
N VAL A 251 14.64 8.36 2.77
CA VAL A 251 14.77 7.58 1.54
C VAL A 251 16.11 7.85 0.85
N ALA A 252 16.60 9.07 0.90
CA ALA A 252 17.93 9.47 0.41
C ALA A 252 19.06 8.61 1.00
N HIS A 253 18.96 8.21 2.27
CA HIS A 253 19.94 7.32 2.92
C HIS A 253 19.98 5.89 2.36
N LEU A 254 19.01 5.50 1.54
CA LEU A 254 18.96 4.19 0.88
C LEU A 254 19.72 4.16 -0.46
N LEU A 255 20.13 5.32 -0.99
CA LEU A 255 20.82 5.39 -2.27
C LEU A 255 22.26 4.85 -2.17
N PRO A 256 22.79 4.25 -3.25
CA PRO A 256 24.17 3.76 -3.28
C PRO A 256 25.22 4.81 -2.93
N SER A 257 26.29 4.39 -2.26
CA SER A 257 27.43 5.25 -1.91
C SER A 257 28.07 5.87 -3.17
N GLY A 258 28.32 7.18 -3.15
CA GLY A 258 28.90 7.93 -4.28
C GLY A 258 27.91 8.82 -5.03
N ILE A 259 26.61 8.67 -4.76
CA ILE A 259 25.58 9.62 -5.17
C ILE A 259 25.48 10.67 -4.07
N SER A 260 26.23 11.76 -4.21
CA SER A 260 26.17 12.89 -3.26
C SER A 260 24.79 13.50 -3.33
N ILE A 261 24.04 13.48 -2.23
CA ILE A 261 22.79 14.22 -2.07
C ILE A 261 23.05 15.60 -1.50
#